data_AF-A0A383DK56-F1
#
_entry.id   AF-A0A383DK56-F1
#
_cell.length_a   1.000
_cell.length_b   1.000
_cell.length_c   1.000
_cell.angle_alpha   90.00
_cell.angle_beta   90.00
_cell.angle_gamma   90.00
#
_symmetry.space_group_name_H-M   'P 1'
#
loop_
_entity.id
_entity.type
_entity.pdbx_description
1 polymer ?
#
loop_
_entity_poly.entity_id
_entity_poly.type
_entity_poly.pdbx_seq_one_letter_code
_entity_poly.pdbx_strand_id
1 'polypeptide(L)'
;MGSRIGNIKGFPYIHYIIPGLVMMAVINPAYQNSSSSIMQAKFLRFIEDILITPLSGLEISLSYIIGGAVRGVLNGLLVLLLGFFLTGFNIDNWFLTLIYLCTVAWAFSAAGVIVGIFAK
;
A
#
# COMPACT_ATOMS: atom_id res chain seq x y z
N MET A 1 14.60 -9.34 21.25
CA MET A 1 14.97 -10.36 20.24
C MET A 1 15.88 -9.83 19.11
N GLY A 2 16.31 -8.56 19.10
CA GLY A 2 17.30 -8.03 18.14
C GLY A 2 18.77 -8.21 18.52
N SER A 3 19.07 -8.56 19.78
CA SER A 3 20.45 -8.71 20.30
C SER A 3 21.13 -10.05 19.94
N ARG A 4 20.43 -10.98 19.26
CA ARG A 4 20.95 -12.33 18.92
C ARG A 4 21.42 -12.46 17.48
N ILE A 5 21.27 -11.41 16.68
CA ILE A 5 21.76 -11.33 15.29
C ILE A 5 22.87 -10.28 15.35
N GLY A 6 24.13 -10.72 15.21
CA GLY A 6 25.29 -9.85 15.31
C GLY A 6 25.28 -8.70 14.29
N ASN A 7 26.19 -7.74 14.48
CA ASN A 7 26.39 -6.64 13.54
C ASN A 7 26.70 -7.18 12.13
N ILE A 8 25.91 -6.75 11.14
CA ILE A 8 26.26 -6.90 9.73
C ILE A 8 27.05 -5.64 9.35
N LYS A 9 28.35 -5.82 9.09
CA LYS A 9 29.26 -4.74 8.65
C LYS A 9 29.28 -3.50 9.56
N GLY A 10 29.14 -3.67 10.89
CA GLY A 10 29.26 -2.58 11.86
C GLY A 10 28.02 -1.71 12.05
N PHE A 11 26.91 -1.97 11.34
CA PHE A 11 25.63 -1.28 11.53
C PHE A 11 24.58 -2.18 12.21
N PRO A 12 23.67 -1.60 13.02
CA PRO A 12 22.54 -2.34 13.58
C PRO A 12 21.71 -2.98 12.47
N TYR A 13 21.51 -4.30 12.52
CA TYR A 13 20.65 -5.06 11.58
C TYR A 13 19.26 -4.45 11.44
N ILE A 14 18.76 -3.81 12.52
CA ILE A 14 17.47 -3.11 12.55
C ILE A 14 17.34 -2.07 11.43
N HIS A 15 18.40 -1.32 11.10
CA HIS A 15 18.36 -0.27 10.07
C HIS A 15 18.22 -0.82 8.66
N TYR A 16 18.67 -2.06 8.42
CA TYR A 16 18.58 -2.69 7.11
C TYR A 16 17.18 -3.30 6.83
N ILE A 17 16.50 -3.78 7.88
CA ILE A 17 15.19 -4.43 7.73
C ILE A 17 14.01 -3.46 7.75
N ILE A 18 14.16 -2.27 8.38
CA ILE A 18 13.07 -1.28 8.50
C ILE A 18 12.50 -0.87 7.14
N PRO A 19 13.30 -0.50 6.13
CA PRO A 19 12.75 -0.10 4.83
C PRO A 19 11.90 -1.23 4.21
N GLY A 20 12.38 -2.47 4.30
CA GLY A 20 11.62 -3.64 3.81
C GLY A 20 10.31 -3.85 4.56
N LEU A 21 10.32 -3.70 5.88
CA LEU A 21 9.13 -3.81 6.72
C LEU A 21 8.09 -2.71 6.38
N VAL A 22 8.55 -1.48 6.19
CA VAL A 22 7.70 -0.34 5.79
C VAL A 22 7.08 -0.60 4.41
N MET A 23 7.85 -1.10 3.45
CA MET A 23 7.30 -1.42 2.12
C MET A 23 6.23 -2.51 2.18
N MET A 24 6.46 -3.57 2.97
CA MET A 24 5.45 -4.62 3.15
C MET A 24 4.16 -4.08 3.78
N ALA A 25 4.27 -3.13 4.70
CA ALA A 25 3.13 -2.46 5.33
C ALA A 25 2.34 -1.53 4.39
N VAL A 26 2.91 -1.16 3.25
CA VAL A 26 2.23 -0.37 2.19
C VAL A 26 1.61 -1.28 1.15
N ILE A 27 2.40 -2.26 0.68
CA ILE A 27 2.05 -3.17 -0.42
C ILE A 27 0.81 -3.99 -0.07
N ASN A 28 0.82 -4.66 1.07
CA ASN A 28 -0.26 -5.56 1.48
C ASN A 28 -1.63 -4.85 1.57
N PRO A 29 -1.78 -3.76 2.35
CA PRO A 29 -3.06 -3.07 2.44
C PRO A 29 -3.44 -2.36 1.15
N ALA A 30 -2.52 -1.80 0.37
CA ALA A 30 -2.87 -1.17 -0.91
C ALA A 30 -3.50 -2.19 -1.88
N TYR A 31 -2.85 -3.35 -2.02
CA TYR A 31 -3.32 -4.44 -2.87
C TYR A 31 -4.64 -5.05 -2.37
N GLN A 32 -4.69 -5.43 -1.08
CA GLN A 32 -5.87 -6.09 -0.51
C GLN A 32 -7.09 -5.17 -0.50
N ASN A 33 -6.94 -3.89 -0.12
CA ASN A 33 -8.07 -2.97 -0.08
C ASN A 33 -8.63 -2.70 -1.48
N SER A 34 -7.76 -2.58 -2.49
CA SER A 34 -8.17 -2.35 -3.87
C SER A 34 -8.93 -3.56 -4.45
N SER A 35 -8.36 -4.76 -4.30
CA SER A 35 -8.99 -6.00 -4.76
C SER A 35 -10.28 -6.31 -4.02
N SER A 36 -10.30 -6.15 -2.69
CA SER A 36 -11.49 -6.38 -1.87
C SER A 36 -12.61 -5.39 -2.19
N SER A 37 -12.30 -4.11 -2.45
CA SER A 37 -13.33 -3.11 -2.78
C SER A 37 -14.07 -3.47 -4.07
N ILE A 38 -13.36 -3.96 -5.10
CA ILE A 38 -13.99 -4.39 -6.36
C ILE A 38 -14.75 -5.69 -6.20
N MET A 39 -14.17 -6.66 -5.50
CA MET A 39 -14.82 -7.94 -5.23
C MET A 39 -16.12 -7.74 -4.43
N GLN A 40 -16.09 -6.85 -3.44
CA GLN A 40 -17.26 -6.47 -2.66
C GLN A 40 -18.31 -5.79 -3.54
N ALA A 41 -17.88 -4.93 -4.48
CA ALA A 41 -18.79 -4.32 -5.44
C ALA A 41 -19.47 -5.31 -6.39
N LYS A 42 -18.74 -6.34 -6.81
CA LYS A 42 -19.32 -7.46 -7.57
C LYS A 42 -20.29 -8.28 -6.70
N PHE A 43 -19.90 -8.60 -5.47
CA PHE A 43 -20.67 -9.47 -4.56
C PHE A 43 -22.00 -8.85 -4.14
N LEU A 44 -22.01 -7.55 -3.82
CA LEU A 44 -23.23 -6.83 -3.42
C LEU A 44 -24.03 -6.30 -4.62
N ARG A 45 -23.62 -6.62 -5.85
CA ARG A 45 -24.31 -6.31 -7.11
C ARG A 45 -24.46 -4.81 -7.44
N PHE A 46 -23.96 -3.89 -6.63
CA PHE A 46 -23.94 -2.46 -6.99
C PHE A 46 -22.97 -2.13 -8.13
N ILE A 47 -22.12 -3.07 -8.56
CA ILE A 47 -21.41 -2.90 -9.83
C ILE A 47 -22.39 -2.82 -11.02
N GLU A 48 -23.56 -3.47 -10.95
CA GLU A 48 -24.62 -3.39 -11.97
C GLU A 48 -25.20 -1.96 -12.03
N ASP A 49 -25.36 -1.30 -10.86
CA ASP A 49 -25.80 0.09 -10.76
C ASP A 49 -24.76 1.10 -11.26
N ILE A 50 -23.46 0.80 -11.09
CA ILE A 50 -22.37 1.63 -11.63
C ILE A 50 -22.28 1.50 -13.15
N LEU A 51 -22.58 0.33 -13.72
CA LEU A 51 -22.54 0.11 -15.17
C LEU A 51 -23.71 0.79 -15.92
N ILE A 52 -24.84 1.08 -15.26
CA ILE A 52 -25.96 1.82 -15.88
C ILE A 52 -25.75 3.34 -15.87
N THR A 53 -24.90 3.85 -14.98
CA THR A 53 -24.48 5.26 -15.04
C THR A 53 -23.50 5.47 -16.20
N PRO A 54 -23.55 6.61 -16.91
CA PRO A 54 -22.70 6.89 -18.07
C PRO A 54 -21.26 7.24 -17.65
N LEU A 55 -20.63 6.38 -16.85
CA LEU A 55 -19.24 6.47 -16.41
C LEU A 55 -18.35 5.63 -17.32
N SER A 56 -17.20 6.17 -17.69
CA SER A 56 -16.19 5.42 -18.43
C SER A 56 -15.57 4.34 -17.53
N GLY A 57 -15.25 3.17 -18.11
CA GLY A 57 -14.56 2.09 -17.38
C GLY A 57 -13.21 2.53 -16.78
N LEU A 58 -12.58 3.56 -17.38
CA LEU A 58 -11.37 4.18 -16.85
C LEU A 58 -11.64 4.98 -15.56
N GLU A 59 -12.76 5.72 -15.49
CA GLU A 59 -13.11 6.51 -14.31
C GLU A 59 -13.39 5.61 -13.11
N ILE A 60 -14.09 4.49 -13.34
CA ILE A 60 -14.35 3.47 -12.32
C ILE A 60 -13.02 2.90 -11.81
N SER A 61 -12.13 2.50 -12.72
CA SER A 61 -10.83 1.93 -12.37
C SER A 61 -9.97 2.93 -11.59
N LEU A 62 -9.89 4.19 -12.04
CA LEU A 62 -9.15 5.25 -11.35
C LEU A 62 -9.68 5.49 -9.93
N SER A 63 -11.01 5.49 -9.75
CA SER A 63 -11.64 5.68 -8.44
C SER A 63 -11.21 4.61 -7.43
N TYR A 64 -11.20 3.35 -7.85
CA TYR A 64 -10.74 2.24 -7.00
C TYR A 64 -9.23 2.28 -6.76
N ILE A 65 -8.43 2.62 -7.78
CA ILE A 65 -6.97 2.74 -7.64
C ILE A 65 -6.63 3.82 -6.62
N ILE A 66 -7.23 5.01 -6.75
CA ILE A 66 -7.02 6.14 -5.84
C ILE A 66 -7.50 5.78 -4.44
N GLY A 67 -8.69 5.19 -4.30
CA GLY A 67 -9.23 4.76 -3.01
C GLY A 67 -8.34 3.73 -2.30
N GLY A 68 -7.83 2.73 -3.01
CA GLY A 68 -6.91 1.72 -2.48
C GLY A 68 -5.53 2.29 -2.15
N ALA A 69 -5.01 3.18 -3.00
CA ALA A 69 -3.71 3.81 -2.82
C ALA A 69 -3.69 4.73 -1.60
N VAL A 70 -4.72 5.58 -1.40
CA VAL A 70 -4.81 6.48 -0.23
C VAL A 70 -4.81 5.67 1.07
N ARG A 71 -5.61 4.59 1.15
CA ARG A 71 -5.63 3.72 2.34
C ARG A 71 -4.27 3.03 2.56
N GLY A 72 -3.62 2.59 1.48
CA GLY A 72 -2.29 1.99 1.53
C GLY A 72 -1.19 2.94 2.00
N VAL A 73 -1.20 4.19 1.50
CA VAL A 73 -0.28 5.25 1.92
C VAL A 73 -0.49 5.61 3.39
N LEU A 74 -1.74 5.73 3.85
CA LEU A 74 -2.04 5.98 5.26
C LEU A 74 -1.44 4.91 6.16
N ASN A 75 -1.63 3.63 5.84
CA ASN A 75 -1.06 2.53 6.63
C ASN A 75 0.48 2.52 6.58
N GLY A 76 1.06 2.79 5.42
CA GLY A 76 2.50 2.94 5.25
C GLY A 76 3.09 4.07 6.09
N LEU A 77 2.42 5.21 6.15
CA LEU A 77 2.82 6.36 6.95
C LEU A 77 2.76 6.05 8.45
N LEU A 78 1.72 5.34 8.90
CA LEU A 78 1.60 4.85 10.27
C LEU A 78 2.77 3.95 10.68
N VAL A 79 3.15 3.00 9.82
CA VAL A 79 4.29 2.10 10.09
C VAL A 79 5.62 2.83 10.01
N LEU A 80 5.79 3.79 9.09
CA LEU A 80 6.97 4.65 9.01
C LEU A 80 7.14 5.46 10.30
N LEU A 81 6.06 6.07 10.82
CA LEU A 81 6.07 6.82 12.09
C LEU A 81 6.40 5.91 13.28
N LEU A 82 5.84 4.70 13.32
CA LEU A 82 6.17 3.70 14.34
C LEU A 82 7.66 3.35 14.29
N GLY A 83 8.19 3.10 13.08
CA GLY A 83 9.60 2.79 12.85
C GLY A 83 10.51 3.91 13.33
N PHE A 84 10.19 5.16 12.97
CA PHE A 84 10.92 6.35 13.42
C PHE A 84 10.96 6.43 14.96
N PHE A 85 9.82 6.26 15.63
CA PHE A 85 9.72 6.35 17.09
C PHE A 85 10.42 5.19 17.82
N LEU A 86 10.34 3.97 17.29
CA LEU A 86 10.88 2.76 17.94
C LEU A 86 12.39 2.58 17.75
N THR A 87 12.96 3.07 16.66
CA THR A 87 14.35 2.77 16.28
C THR A 87 15.25 3.99 16.11
N GLY A 88 14.69 5.21 16.13
CA GLY A 88 15.47 6.44 15.99
C GLY A 88 16.20 6.55 14.64
N PHE A 89 15.75 5.83 13.61
CA PHE A 89 16.32 5.90 12.27
C PHE A 89 16.06 7.28 11.66
N ASN A 90 17.12 7.95 11.20
CA ASN A 90 17.00 9.23 10.53
C ASN A 90 16.65 9.04 9.05
N ILE A 91 15.54 9.65 8.63
CA ILE A 91 15.16 9.74 7.23
C ILE A 91 15.74 11.05 6.70
N ASP A 92 16.74 10.96 5.82
CA ASP A 92 17.41 12.14 5.24
C ASP A 92 16.43 12.99 4.40
N ASN A 93 15.51 12.35 3.68
CA ASN A 93 14.58 13.05 2.79
C ASN A 93 13.16 12.45 2.86
N TRP A 94 12.35 13.01 3.75
CA TRP A 94 10.95 12.64 3.95
C TRP A 94 10.09 12.81 2.70
N PHE A 95 10.40 13.80 1.86
CA PHE A 95 9.64 14.07 0.64
C PHE A 95 9.81 12.95 -0.39
N LEU A 96 11.05 12.51 -0.62
CA LEU A 96 11.34 11.38 -1.52
C LEU A 96 10.72 10.08 -0.99
N THR A 97 10.78 9.84 0.33
CA THR A 97 10.13 8.68 0.96
C THR A 97 8.63 8.68 0.69
N LEU A 98 7.96 9.82 0.84
CA LEU A 98 6.52 9.93 0.61
C LEU A 98 6.15 9.70 -0.86
N ILE A 99 6.91 10.27 -1.80
CA ILE A 99 6.70 10.03 -3.24
C ILE A 99 6.86 8.54 -3.58
N TYR A 100 7.88 7.89 -3.03
CA TYR A 100 8.12 6.47 -3.25
C TYR A 100 6.97 5.63 -2.70
N LEU A 101 6.51 5.90 -1.47
CA LEU A 101 5.36 5.24 -0.85
C LEU A 101 4.09 5.40 -1.71
N CYS A 102 3.80 6.62 -2.19
CA CYS A 102 2.68 6.89 -3.08
C CYS A 102 2.77 6.11 -4.39
N THR A 103 3.96 6.03 -4.99
CA THR A 103 4.18 5.33 -6.26
C THR A 103 3.98 3.81 -6.11
N VAL A 104 4.54 3.22 -5.05
CA VAL A 104 4.36 1.81 -4.72
C VAL A 104 2.89 1.51 -4.42
N ALA A 105 2.24 2.34 -3.60
CA ALA A 105 0.83 2.17 -3.29
C ALA A 105 -0.05 2.25 -4.55
N TRP A 106 0.25 3.17 -5.47
CA TRP A 106 -0.44 3.26 -6.77
C TRP A 106 -0.25 2.01 -7.62
N ALA A 107 0.99 1.55 -7.77
CA ALA A 107 1.30 0.38 -8.59
C ALA A 107 0.60 -0.89 -8.05
N PHE A 108 0.66 -1.11 -6.73
CA PHE A 108 0.03 -2.28 -6.11
C PHE A 108 -1.49 -2.16 -5.98
N SER A 109 -2.02 -0.95 -5.83
CA SER A 109 -3.47 -0.72 -5.90
C SER A 109 -4.01 -1.01 -7.30
N ALA A 110 -3.29 -0.61 -8.37
CA ALA A 110 -3.63 -0.96 -9.74
C ALA A 110 -3.58 -2.48 -10.00
N ALA A 111 -2.55 -3.17 -9.49
CA ALA A 111 -2.49 -4.62 -9.54
C ALA A 111 -3.68 -5.27 -8.80
N GLY A 112 -4.05 -4.73 -7.63
CA GLY A 112 -5.21 -5.17 -6.87
C GLY A 112 -6.53 -4.99 -7.63
N VAL A 113 -6.68 -3.88 -8.36
CA VAL A 113 -7.84 -3.65 -9.23
C VAL A 113 -7.95 -4.71 -10.31
N ILE A 114 -6.85 -4.98 -11.02
CA ILE A 114 -6.81 -5.99 -12.08
C ILE A 114 -7.23 -7.34 -11.51
N VAL A 115 -6.64 -7.76 -10.39
CA VAL A 115 -6.99 -9.03 -9.75
C VAL A 115 -8.44 -9.05 -9.26
N GLY A 116 -8.94 -7.96 -8.69
CA GLY A 116 -10.34 -7.86 -8.25
C GLY A 116 -11.35 -8.00 -9.39
N ILE A 117 -11.01 -7.52 -10.59
CA ILE A 117 -11.85 -7.67 -11.80
C ILE A 117 -11.86 -9.13 -12.27
N PHE A 118 -10.67 -9.74 -12.35
CA PHE A 118 -10.49 -11.13 -12.81
C PHE A 118 -11.00 -12.18 -11.80
N ALA A 119 -11.03 -11.84 -10.51
CA ALA A 119 -11.60 -12.69 -9.47
C ALA A 119 -13.08 -12.94 -9.78
N LYS A 120 -13.44 -14.23 -9.85
CA LYS A 120 -14.77 -14.69 -10.24
C LYS A 120 -15.72 -14.72 -9.05
#